data_AF-A0A972LHF4-F1
#
_entry.id   AF-A0A972LHF4-F1
#
_cell.length_a   1.000
_cell.length_b   1.000
_cell.length_c   1.000
_cell.angle_alpha   90.00
_cell.angle_beta   90.00
_cell.angle_gamma   90.00
#
_symmetry.space_group_name_H-M   'P 1'
#
loop_
_entity.id
_entity.type
_entity.pdbx_description
1 polymer ?
#
loop_
_entity_poly.entity_id
_entity_poly.type
_entity_poly.pdbx_seq_one_letter_code
_entity_poly.pdbx_strand_id
1 'polypeptide(L)'
;MKMEIIKYIRQKVLSGILNWIEGMKKEEDKWVAVRTVYDPLEAQMIKDVLESGGLDVIIRSSKVTPYPVNVGRMGEVKILVRNRDLHDAELVLKKQLSNDEGL
;
A
#
# COMPACT_ATOMS: atom_id res chain seq x y z
N MET A 1 -27.72 -8.63 40.15
CA MET A 1 -28.20 -9.02 38.80
C MET A 1 -28.09 -7.92 37.73
N LYS A 2 -28.69 -6.73 37.86
CA LYS A 2 -28.60 -5.68 36.80
C LYS A 2 -27.17 -5.23 36.45
N MET A 3 -26.24 -5.24 37.42
CA MET A 3 -24.83 -4.87 37.18
C MET A 3 -24.06 -5.84 36.30
N GLU A 4 -24.34 -7.15 36.37
CA GLU A 4 -23.63 -8.15 35.55
C GLU A 4 -24.04 -8.07 34.08
N ILE A 5 -25.32 -7.78 33.83
CA ILE A 5 -25.87 -7.61 32.48
C ILE A 5 -25.24 -6.38 31.79
N ILE A 6 -25.10 -5.27 32.51
CA ILE A 6 -24.46 -4.05 31.98
C ILE A 6 -22.97 -4.31 31.66
N LYS A 7 -22.28 -5.07 32.53
CA LYS A 7 -20.88 -5.43 32.32
C LYS A 7 -20.70 -6.33 31.09
N TYR A 8 -21.59 -7.30 30.90
CA TYR A 8 -21.59 -8.19 29.73
C TYR A 8 -21.86 -7.43 28.42
N ILE A 9 -22.87 -6.54 28.40
CA ILE A 9 -23.18 -5.73 27.21
C ILE A 9 -22.00 -4.81 26.87
N ARG A 10 -21.41 -4.13 27.87
CA ARG A 10 -20.19 -3.32 27.65
C ARG A 10 -19.05 -4.15 27.07
N GLN A 11 -18.80 -5.33 27.62
CA GLN A 11 -17.70 -6.19 27.16
C GLN A 11 -17.90 -6.66 25.72
N LYS A 12 -19.11 -7.05 25.34
CA LYS A 12 -19.44 -7.53 23.98
C LYS A 12 -19.37 -6.42 22.93
N VAL A 13 -19.78 -5.20 23.29
CA VAL A 13 -19.65 -4.04 22.41
C VAL A 13 -18.19 -3.63 22.26
N LEU A 14 -17.43 -3.60 23.36
CA LEU A 14 -16.00 -3.28 23.34
C LEU A 14 -15.19 -4.30 22.53
N SER A 15 -15.49 -5.60 22.64
CA SER A 15 -14.82 -6.62 21.84
C SER A 15 -15.15 -6.50 20.35
N GLY A 16 -16.41 -6.18 20.00
CA GLY A 16 -16.81 -5.92 18.62
C GLY A 16 -16.08 -4.74 17.99
N ILE A 17 -15.99 -3.61 18.72
CA ILE A 17 -15.28 -2.41 18.25
C ILE A 17 -13.77 -2.68 18.12
N LEU A 18 -13.18 -3.38 19.08
CA LEU A 18 -11.76 -3.71 19.04
C LEU A 18 -11.41 -4.54 17.80
N ASN A 19 -12.19 -5.58 17.51
CA ASN A 19 -11.99 -6.40 16.32
C ASN A 19 -12.15 -5.59 15.02
N TRP A 20 -13.08 -4.64 14.99
CA TRP A 20 -13.28 -3.76 13.83
C TRP A 20 -12.08 -2.82 13.61
N ILE A 21 -11.58 -2.19 14.68
CA ILE A 21 -10.37 -1.34 14.63
C ILE A 21 -9.15 -2.15 14.20
N GLU A 22 -9.00 -3.37 14.73
CA GLU A 22 -7.90 -4.25 14.36
C GLU A 22 -7.96 -4.66 12.88
N GLY A 23 -9.16 -4.91 12.35
CA GLY A 23 -9.39 -5.11 10.93
C GLY A 23 -8.95 -3.93 10.07
N MET A 24 -9.28 -2.69 10.47
CA MET A 24 -8.88 -1.48 9.75
C MET A 24 -7.36 -1.25 9.79
N LYS A 25 -6.72 -1.42 10.95
CA LYS A 25 -5.25 -1.32 11.05
C LYS A 25 -4.55 -2.31 10.14
N LYS A 26 -5.11 -3.53 10.03
CA LYS A 26 -4.57 -4.56 9.14
C LYS A 26 -4.71 -4.18 7.66
N GLU A 27 -5.72 -3.41 7.29
CA GLU A 27 -5.92 -2.87 5.94
C GLU A 27 -4.88 -1.80 5.59
N GLU A 28 -4.57 -0.91 6.54
CA GLU A 28 -3.61 0.19 6.38
C GLU A 28 -2.16 -0.30 6.24
N ASP A 29 -1.81 -1.39 6.92
CA ASP A 29 -0.47 -1.98 6.87
C ASP A 29 -0.22 -2.77 5.56
N LYS A 30 -1.25 -3.06 4.75
CA LYS A 30 -1.07 -3.80 3.49
C LYS A 30 -0.18 -3.02 2.51
N TRP A 31 0.64 -3.76 1.78
CA TRP A 31 1.39 -3.24 0.64
C TRP A 31 0.49 -3.22 -0.60
N VAL A 32 0.36 -2.06 -1.23
CA VAL A 32 -0.47 -1.82 -2.40
C VAL A 32 0.39 -1.25 -3.54
N ALA A 33 0.10 -1.65 -4.77
CA ALA A 33 0.90 -1.21 -5.93
C ALA A 33 0.43 0.18 -6.38
N VAL A 34 1.34 1.16 -6.35
CA VAL A 34 1.06 2.52 -6.83
C VAL A 34 1.28 2.64 -8.34
N ARG A 35 2.34 2.01 -8.86
CA ARG A 35 2.69 2.05 -10.28
C ARG A 35 3.39 0.77 -10.70
N THR A 36 3.15 0.35 -11.93
CA THR A 36 3.88 -0.75 -12.57
C THR A 36 4.67 -0.17 -13.73
N VAL A 37 5.97 -0.41 -13.74
CA VAL A 37 6.90 0.01 -14.79
C VAL A 37 7.61 -1.21 -15.35
N TYR A 38 8.17 -1.08 -16.54
CA TYR A 38 8.90 -2.16 -17.21
C TYR A 38 10.41 -1.90 -17.24
N ASP A 39 10.82 -0.67 -16.94
CA ASP A 39 12.21 -0.26 -16.90
C ASP A 39 12.72 -0.25 -15.45
N PRO A 40 13.79 -1.01 -15.13
CA PRO A 40 14.36 -1.05 -13.78
C PRO A 40 14.91 0.30 -13.30
N LEU A 41 15.43 1.14 -14.20
CA LEU A 41 15.96 2.45 -13.86
C LEU A 41 14.81 3.42 -13.52
N GLU A 42 13.74 3.42 -14.31
CA GLU A 42 12.50 4.16 -14.00
C GLU A 42 11.95 3.74 -12.62
N ALA A 43 11.92 2.44 -12.33
CA ALA A 43 11.48 1.93 -11.03
C ALA A 43 12.32 2.49 -9.88
N GLN A 44 13.64 2.54 -10.07
CA GLN A 44 14.57 3.06 -9.06
C GLN A 44 14.39 4.58 -8.87
N MET A 45 14.27 5.35 -9.96
CA MET A 45 14.02 6.79 -9.89
C MET A 45 12.73 7.11 -9.14
N ILE A 46 11.64 6.37 -9.42
CA ILE A 46 10.38 6.55 -8.71
C ILE A 46 10.51 6.20 -7.22
N LYS A 47 11.23 5.13 -6.89
CA LYS A 47 11.51 4.75 -5.51
C LYS A 47 12.24 5.89 -4.79
N ASP A 48 13.29 6.44 -5.39
CA ASP A 48 14.10 7.49 -4.78
C ASP A 48 13.27 8.77 -4.52
N VAL A 49 12.37 9.13 -5.44
CA VAL A 49 11.45 10.27 -5.29
C VAL A 49 10.47 10.05 -4.13
N LEU A 50 9.86 8.87 -4.05
CA LEU A 50 8.89 8.53 -3.01
C LEU A 50 9.55 8.40 -1.63
N GLU A 51 10.73 7.77 -1.54
CA GLU A 51 11.51 7.66 -0.31
C GLU A 51 12.02 9.03 0.16
N SER A 52 12.39 9.92 -0.76
CA SER A 52 12.75 11.31 -0.43
C SER A 52 11.56 12.08 0.15
N GLY A 53 10.33 11.68 -0.19
CA GLY A 53 9.09 12.17 0.40
C GLY A 53 8.78 11.58 1.79
N GLY A 54 9.62 10.68 2.31
CA GLY A 54 9.41 9.99 3.58
C GLY A 54 8.45 8.79 3.49
N LEU A 55 8.18 8.28 2.29
CA LEU A 55 7.27 7.14 2.07
C LEU A 55 8.05 5.82 2.03
N ASP A 56 7.51 4.78 2.68
CA ASP A 56 8.08 3.44 2.62
C ASP A 56 7.74 2.78 1.27
N VAL A 57 8.77 2.44 0.48
CA VAL A 57 8.59 1.87 -0.87
C VAL A 57 9.31 0.54 -1.04
N ILE A 58 8.60 -0.45 -1.59
CA ILE A 58 9.18 -1.74 -1.99
C ILE A 58 9.03 -1.92 -3.50
N ILE A 59 10.15 -2.22 -4.15
CA ILE A 59 10.16 -2.68 -5.54
C ILE A 59 10.02 -4.21 -5.54
N ARG A 60 9.02 -4.73 -6.27
CA ARG A 60 8.93 -6.16 -6.61
C ARG A 60 9.03 -6.35 -8.11
N SER A 61 10.13 -6.94 -8.55
CA SER A 61 10.24 -7.47 -9.91
C SER A 61 9.61 -8.86 -9.98
N SER A 62 8.79 -9.09 -11.01
CA SER A 62 8.28 -10.43 -11.30
C SER A 62 9.41 -11.26 -11.89
N LYS A 63 10.15 -12.00 -11.04
CA LYS A 63 11.04 -13.06 -11.52
C LYS A 63 10.17 -14.21 -12.02
N VAL A 64 10.39 -14.60 -13.26
CA VAL A 64 9.71 -15.74 -13.89
C VAL A 64 10.06 -17.00 -13.08
N THR A 65 9.08 -17.57 -12.38
CA THR A 65 9.21 -18.93 -11.86
C THR A 65 8.97 -19.91 -13.01
N PRO A 66 9.65 -21.08 -13.04
CA PRO A 66 9.63 -22.00 -14.19
C PRO A 66 8.26 -22.62 -14.51
N TYR A 67 7.20 -22.29 -13.77
CA TYR A 67 5.84 -22.80 -13.98
C TYR A 67 4.85 -21.62 -13.99
N PRO A 68 4.39 -21.17 -15.18
CA PRO A 68 3.60 -19.96 -15.28
C PRO A 68 2.11 -20.28 -15.16
N VAL A 69 1.52 -20.03 -13.99
CA VAL A 69 0.04 -19.97 -13.87
C VAL A 69 -0.49 -18.54 -13.72
N ASN A 70 0.39 -17.57 -13.47
CA ASN A 70 0.06 -16.15 -13.53
C ASN A 70 1.02 -15.46 -14.51
N VAL A 71 0.57 -15.31 -15.76
CA VAL A 71 1.28 -14.58 -16.81
C VAL A 71 1.22 -13.08 -16.50
N GLY A 72 2.00 -12.61 -15.52
CA GLY A 72 2.40 -11.21 -15.48
C GLY A 72 3.31 -10.93 -16.67
N ARG A 73 3.21 -9.76 -17.31
CA ARG A 73 4.04 -9.46 -18.48
C ARG A 73 5.51 -9.47 -18.02
N MET A 74 6.35 -10.11 -18.82
CA MET A 74 7.77 -10.29 -18.54
C MET A 74 8.43 -8.93 -18.28
N GLY A 75 9.17 -8.80 -17.18
CA GLY A 75 9.83 -7.54 -16.83
C GLY A 75 8.96 -6.52 -16.08
N GLU A 76 7.74 -6.86 -15.67
CA GLU A 76 6.96 -5.97 -14.80
C GLU A 76 7.64 -5.79 -13.43
N VAL A 77 7.95 -4.53 -13.13
CA VAL A 77 8.44 -4.05 -11.85
C VAL A 77 7.33 -3.26 -11.17
N LYS A 78 6.81 -3.82 -10.08
CA LYS A 78 5.75 -3.20 -9.28
C LYS A 78 6.36 -2.37 -8.16
N ILE A 79 5.94 -1.12 -8.07
CA ILE A 79 6.31 -0.21 -7.00
C ILE A 79 5.17 -0.25 -5.98
N LEU A 80 5.50 -0.68 -4.77
CA LEU A 80 4.54 -0.92 -3.70
C LEU A 80 4.77 0.08 -2.58
N VAL A 81 3.68 0.61 -2.04
CA VAL A 81 3.66 1.49 -0.86
C VAL A 81 2.70 0.93 0.18
N ARG A 82 2.76 1.43 1.42
CA ARG A 82 1.73 1.09 2.41
C ARG A 82 0.39 1.69 2.00
N ASN A 83 -0.71 0.99 2.27
CA ASN A 83 -2.05 1.44 1.92
C ASN A 83 -2.39 2.80 2.57
N ARG A 84 -1.91 3.04 3.80
CA ARG A 84 -2.04 4.33 4.48
C ARG A 84 -1.41 5.50 3.70
N ASP A 85 -0.39 5.22 2.90
CA ASP A 85 0.48 6.20 2.22
C ASP A 85 0.17 6.29 0.70
N LEU A 86 -0.82 5.53 0.22
CA LEU A 86 -1.16 5.44 -1.21
C LEU A 86 -1.56 6.81 -1.80
N HIS A 87 -2.36 7.59 -1.06
CA HIS A 87 -2.82 8.89 -1.51
C HIS A 87 -1.66 9.89 -1.69
N ASP A 88 -0.74 9.92 -0.72
CA ASP A 88 0.43 10.79 -0.77
C ASP A 88 1.38 10.40 -1.90
N ALA A 89 1.58 9.09 -2.12
CA ALA A 89 2.37 8.58 -3.23
C ALA A 89 1.78 9.01 -4.59
N GLU A 90 0.46 8.93 -4.78
CA GLU A 90 -0.20 9.39 -6.00
C GLU A 90 -0.04 10.89 -6.23
N LEU A 91 -0.13 11.70 -5.16
CA LEU A 91 0.05 13.15 -5.25
C LEU A 91 1.49 13.53 -5.64
N VAL A 92 2.48 12.85 -5.07
CA VAL A 92 3.90 13.07 -5.42
C VAL A 92 4.14 12.73 -6.88
N LEU A 93 3.64 11.58 -7.35
CA LEU A 93 3.78 11.16 -8.75
C LEU A 93 3.09 12.12 -9.71
N LYS A 94 1.91 12.61 -9.36
CA LYS A 94 1.17 13.57 -10.20
C LYS A 94 1.90 14.91 -10.32
N LYS A 95 2.50 15.41 -9.24
CA LYS A 95 3.30 16.65 -9.26
C LYS A 95 4.52 16.55 -10.18
N GLN A 96 5.19 15.39 -10.19
CA GLN A 96 6.30 15.15 -11.10
C GLN A 96 5.85 15.17 -12.56
N LEU A 97 4.74 14.49 -12.90
CA LEU A 97 4.21 14.44 -14.26
C LEU A 97 3.72 15.80 -14.78
N SER A 98 3.16 16.65 -13.92
CA SER A 98 2.73 18.00 -14.32
C SER A 98 3.89 18.98 -14.54
N ASN A 99 5.07 18.70 -13.98
CA ASN A 99 6.23 19.58 -14.12
C ASN A 99 6.92 19.44 -15.49
N ASP A 100 6.61 18.41 -16.27
CA ASP A 100 7.15 18.21 -17.62
C ASP A 100 6.45 19.04 -18.71
N GLU A 101 5.25 19.60 -18.46
CA GLU A 101 4.52 20.43 -19.45
C GLU A 101 4.88 21.93 -19.43
N GLY A 102 6.01 22.29 -18.81
CA GLY A 102 6.49 23.67 -18.71
C GLY A 102 7.77 23.93 -19.49
N LEU A 103 7.71 23.94 -20.82
CA LEU A 103 8.73 24.53 -21.71
C LEU A 103 8.08 25.40 -22.79
#